data_AF-A0A024W088-F1
#
_entry.id   AF-A0A024W088-F1
#
_cell.length_a   1.000
_cell.length_b   1.000
_cell.length_c   1.000
_cell.angle_alpha   90.00
_cell.angle_beta   90.00
_cell.angle_gamma   90.00
#
_symmetry.space_group_name_H-M   'P 1'
#
loop_
_entity.id
_entity.type
_entity.pdbx_description
1 polymer ?
#
loop_
_entity_poly.entity_id
_entity_poly.type
_entity_poly.pdbx_seq_one_letter_code
_entity_poly.pdbx_strand_id
1 'polypeptide(L)'
;MKAGKIAVIESLKKLYVHHFWTDMSNHILKMRHYNDVVNLTALIHTHKYNACDVNMDESFQAMCTQFNIKFGITQADGFSNRLLPRYGVPKVLKDVAAEAELTANAEAADVTSKITAQLTGEKTGVIESGFNSSITSINASIVAIVVIVLIMVIIYLILRYRRKKKMKKKLQYIKLLDE
;
A
#
# COMPACT_ATOMS: atom_id res chain seq x y z
N MET A 1 -1.17 1.43 13.93
CA MET A 1 -1.40 1.17 15.38
C MET A 1 -0.57 0.00 15.92
N LYS A 2 -0.59 -1.18 15.30
CA LYS A 2 0.22 -2.34 15.71
C LYS A 2 1.72 -2.10 15.47
N ALA A 3 2.14 -1.62 14.28
CA ALA A 3 3.56 -1.31 14.06
C ALA A 3 4.10 -0.23 14.98
N GLY A 4 3.31 0.81 15.29
CA GLY A 4 3.71 1.83 16.27
C GLY A 4 4.05 1.23 17.64
N LYS A 5 3.22 0.31 18.17
CA LYS A 5 3.52 -0.39 19.43
C LYS A 5 4.79 -1.25 19.37
N ILE A 6 5.00 -1.94 18.25
CA ILE A 6 6.22 -2.76 18.03
C ILE A 6 7.45 -1.86 17.99
N ALA A 7 7.39 -0.75 17.25
CA ALA A 7 8.46 0.24 17.17
C ALA A 7 8.83 0.79 18.55
N VAL A 8 7.84 1.15 19.39
CA VAL A 8 8.11 1.56 20.78
C VAL A 8 8.86 0.47 21.56
N ILE A 9 8.42 -0.79 21.46
CA ILE A 9 9.06 -1.91 22.17
C ILE A 9 10.52 -2.09 21.74
N GLU A 10 10.79 -2.02 20.44
CA GLU A 10 12.14 -2.15 19.90
C GLU A 10 13.05 -0.99 20.30
N SER A 11 12.55 0.26 20.22
CA SER A 11 13.31 1.43 20.65
C SER A 11 13.62 1.35 22.14
N LEU A 12 12.66 0.97 22.99
CA LEU A 12 12.89 0.82 24.43
C LEU A 12 13.84 -0.34 24.78
N LYS A 13 13.88 -1.42 23.99
CA LYS A 13 14.90 -2.48 24.13
C LYS A 13 16.31 -1.93 23.84
N LYS A 14 16.49 -1.14 22.78
CA LYS A 14 17.76 -0.47 22.44
C LYS A 14 18.20 0.54 23.53
N LEU A 15 17.24 1.08 24.27
CA LEU A 15 17.45 1.96 25.42
C LEU A 15 17.65 1.21 26.76
N TYR A 16 17.85 -0.11 26.72
CA TYR A 16 18.10 -0.98 27.88
C TYR A 16 16.91 -1.12 28.86
N VAL A 17 15.73 -0.56 28.56
CA VAL A 17 14.58 -0.59 29.48
C VAL A 17 14.14 -2.03 29.79
N HIS A 18 14.25 -2.93 28.81
CA HIS A 18 13.88 -4.34 28.97
C HIS A 18 14.67 -5.08 30.05
N HIS A 19 15.90 -4.66 30.35
CA HIS A 19 16.71 -5.28 31.40
C HIS A 19 16.17 -4.98 32.81
N PHE A 20 15.49 -3.85 32.99
CA PHE A 20 14.91 -3.43 34.27
C PHE A 20 13.42 -3.77 34.35
N TRP A 21 12.76 -3.85 33.20
CA TRP A 21 11.34 -4.11 33.07
C TRP A 21 11.09 -5.15 31.97
N THR A 22 11.20 -6.42 32.34
CA THR A 22 11.07 -7.57 31.41
C THR A 22 9.68 -7.64 30.77
N ASP A 23 8.64 -7.36 31.55
CA ASP A 23 7.23 -7.35 31.12
C ASP A 23 6.80 -6.12 30.31
N MET A 24 7.72 -5.19 30.06
CA MET A 24 7.45 -3.97 29.29
C MET A 24 6.76 -4.25 27.95
N SER A 25 7.21 -5.28 27.23
CA SER A 25 6.65 -5.61 25.91
C SER A 25 5.17 -5.96 26.01
N ASN A 26 4.80 -6.81 26.97
CA ASN A 26 3.41 -7.21 27.19
C ASN A 26 2.55 -6.03 27.66
N HIS A 27 3.11 -5.17 28.50
CA HIS A 27 2.42 -3.97 28.98
C HIS A 27 2.12 -2.99 27.81
N ILE A 28 3.11 -2.71 26.96
CA ILE A 28 2.95 -1.80 25.81
C ILE A 28 1.98 -2.36 24.76
N LEU A 29 1.99 -3.68 24.52
CA LEU A 29 1.03 -4.31 23.61
C LEU A 29 -0.41 -4.11 24.08
N LYS A 30 -0.66 -4.13 25.40
CA LYS A 30 -1.97 -3.92 26.02
C LYS A 30 -2.41 -2.45 26.11
N MET A 31 -1.52 -1.49 25.90
CA MET A 31 -1.89 -0.06 25.89
C MET A 31 -2.95 0.26 24.85
N ARG A 32 -3.71 1.34 25.05
CA ARG A 32 -4.70 1.75 24.05
C ARG A 32 -3.98 2.31 22.81
N HIS A 33 -3.05 3.24 23.01
CA HIS A 33 -2.25 3.84 21.95
C HIS A 33 -0.74 3.72 22.24
N TYR A 34 0.07 3.64 21.19
CA TYR A 34 1.54 3.63 21.34
C TYR A 34 2.06 4.95 21.93
N ASN A 35 1.34 6.07 21.69
CA ASN A 35 1.63 7.37 22.30
C ASN A 35 1.49 7.39 23.82
N ASP A 36 0.78 6.43 24.43
CA ASP A 36 0.68 6.33 25.89
C ASP A 36 2.04 6.03 26.54
N VAL A 37 3.06 5.67 25.76
CA VAL A 37 4.45 5.49 26.21
C VAL A 37 5.00 6.72 26.93
N VAL A 38 4.56 7.93 26.58
CA VAL A 38 5.03 9.17 27.23
C VAL A 38 4.67 9.23 28.72
N ASN A 39 3.64 8.49 29.13
CA ASN A 39 3.17 8.42 30.51
C ASN A 39 3.93 7.39 31.36
N LEU A 40 4.85 6.62 30.76
CA LEU A 40 5.60 5.56 31.43
C LEU A 40 6.79 6.04 32.25
N THR A 41 7.02 7.36 32.32
CA THR A 41 8.18 7.94 33.00
C THR A 41 8.36 7.41 34.42
N ALA A 42 7.31 7.47 35.24
CA ALA A 42 7.36 7.03 36.65
C ALA A 42 7.57 5.52 36.76
N LEU A 43 6.94 4.74 35.88
CA LEU A 43 7.03 3.28 35.88
C LEU A 43 8.43 2.81 35.50
N ILE A 44 9.00 3.36 34.41
CA ILE A 44 10.36 3.06 33.96
C ILE A 44 11.38 3.48 35.02
N HIS A 45 11.20 4.65 35.64
CA HIS A 45 12.05 5.10 36.72
C HIS A 45 12.04 4.14 37.91
N THR A 46 10.85 3.66 38.32
CA THR A 46 10.71 2.74 39.45
C THR A 46 11.38 1.40 39.19
N HIS A 47 11.13 0.79 38.03
CA HIS A 47 11.78 -0.46 37.64
C HIS A 47 13.30 -0.34 37.62
N LYS A 48 13.81 0.73 37.00
CA LYS A 48 15.24 1.00 36.93
C LYS A 48 15.85 1.26 38.31
N TYR A 49 15.22 2.09 39.14
CA TYR A 49 15.68 2.38 40.50
C TYR A 49 15.80 1.09 41.30
N ASN A 50 14.73 0.30 41.37
CA ASN A 50 14.73 -0.95 42.12
C ASN A 50 15.84 -1.87 41.62
N ALA A 51 15.96 -2.06 40.30
CA ALA A 51 16.96 -2.97 39.77
C ALA A 51 18.40 -2.53 40.06
N CYS A 52 18.69 -1.23 39.91
CA CYS A 52 20.04 -0.67 40.10
C CYS A 52 20.44 -0.47 41.56
N ASP A 53 19.47 -0.39 42.48
CA ASP A 53 19.70 -0.23 43.92
C ASP A 53 20.05 -1.57 44.58
N VAL A 54 19.38 -2.66 44.20
CA VAL A 54 19.68 -4.00 44.76
C VAL A 54 20.82 -4.74 44.09
N ASN A 55 21.14 -4.47 42.81
CA ASN A 55 22.16 -5.23 42.08
C ASN A 55 23.50 -4.50 42.03
N MET A 56 24.47 -4.98 42.81
CA MET A 56 25.84 -4.44 42.88
C MET A 56 26.81 -5.08 41.88
N ASP A 57 26.35 -6.01 41.05
CA ASP A 57 27.17 -6.63 40.00
C ASP A 57 27.69 -5.57 39.01
N GLU A 58 28.98 -5.62 38.68
CA GLU A 58 29.64 -4.62 37.82
C GLU A 58 28.99 -4.53 36.44
N SER A 59 28.62 -5.68 35.86
CA SER A 59 27.95 -5.73 34.55
C SER A 59 26.54 -5.14 34.62
N PHE A 60 25.86 -5.31 35.75
CA PHE A 60 24.55 -4.72 36.00
C PHE A 60 24.63 -3.19 36.17
N GLN A 61 25.60 -2.71 36.94
CA GLN A 61 25.85 -1.27 37.11
C GLN A 61 26.27 -0.59 35.80
N ALA A 62 26.98 -1.32 34.93
CA ALA A 62 27.26 -0.85 33.57
C ALA A 62 25.96 -0.62 32.77
N MET A 63 24.96 -1.51 32.86
CA MET A 63 23.65 -1.30 32.23
C MET A 63 22.91 -0.09 32.81
N CYS A 64 22.95 0.10 34.13
CA CYS A 64 22.38 1.27 34.81
C CYS A 64 23.00 2.58 34.31
N THR A 65 24.32 2.57 34.07
CA THR A 65 25.07 3.69 33.52
C THR A 65 24.71 3.93 32.04
N GLN A 66 24.64 2.86 31.24
CA GLN A 66 24.24 2.95 29.82
C GLN A 66 22.83 3.52 29.67
N PHE A 67 21.89 3.11 30.51
CA PHE A 67 20.56 3.72 30.56
C PHE A 67 20.66 5.23 30.79
N ASN A 68 21.42 5.67 31.81
CA ASN A 68 21.55 7.10 32.08
C ASN A 68 22.11 7.88 30.89
N ILE A 69 23.09 7.31 30.19
CA ILE A 69 23.67 7.92 28.98
C ILE A 69 22.64 8.01 27.86
N LYS A 70 21.94 6.91 27.55
CA LYS A 70 20.92 6.87 26.49
C LYS A 70 19.74 7.80 26.75
N PHE A 71 19.42 8.03 28.02
CA PHE A 71 18.37 8.97 28.43
C PHE A 71 18.87 10.41 28.65
N GLY A 72 20.16 10.69 28.37
CA GLY A 72 20.75 12.02 28.54
C GLY A 72 20.85 12.49 30.00
N ILE A 73 20.69 11.56 30.96
CA ILE A 73 20.73 11.81 32.39
C ILE A 73 22.16 11.99 32.86
N THR A 74 23.10 11.24 32.31
CA THR A 74 24.55 11.42 32.53
C THR A 74 25.25 11.40 31.18
N GLN A 75 26.30 12.19 31.00
CA GLN A 75 27.13 12.09 29.79
C GLN A 75 28.29 11.11 30.00
N ALA A 76 28.83 10.58 28.90
CA ALA A 76 29.96 9.66 28.91
C ALA A 76 31.28 10.33 29.40
N ASP A 77 31.33 11.67 29.37
CA ASP A 77 32.46 12.50 29.80
C ASP A 77 32.40 12.90 31.30
N GLY A 78 31.29 12.62 31.98
CA GLY A 78 31.06 12.92 33.40
C GLY A 78 30.85 14.39 33.77
N PHE A 79 31.14 15.36 32.89
CA PHE A 79 31.32 16.77 33.28
C PHE A 79 30.34 17.79 32.67
N SER A 80 29.62 17.49 31.58
CA SER A 80 28.74 18.48 30.94
C SER A 80 27.24 18.12 30.99
N ASN A 81 26.39 19.16 31.06
CA ASN A 81 24.94 19.17 30.82
C ASN A 81 24.11 17.95 31.30
N ARG A 82 24.09 17.71 32.61
CA ARG A 82 23.33 16.62 33.25
C ARG A 82 21.83 16.95 33.27
N LEU A 83 20.98 16.18 32.56
CA LEU A 83 19.53 16.28 32.79
C LEU A 83 19.16 15.54 34.08
N LEU A 84 18.26 16.12 34.87
CA LEU A 84 17.59 15.36 35.92
C LEU A 84 16.79 14.22 35.27
N PRO A 85 16.68 13.03 35.91
CA PRO A 85 15.87 11.92 35.41
C PRO A 85 14.43 12.34 35.05
N ARG A 86 13.89 13.31 35.78
CA ARG A 86 12.57 13.92 35.55
C ARG A 86 12.43 14.63 34.20
N TYR A 87 13.53 15.03 33.56
CA TYR A 87 13.54 15.68 32.24
C TYR A 87 14.05 14.75 31.13
N GLY A 88 15.06 13.92 31.42
CA GLY A 88 15.65 13.01 30.44
C GLY A 88 14.69 11.91 29.99
N VAL A 89 14.03 11.25 30.95
CA VAL A 89 13.11 10.15 30.65
C VAL A 89 11.92 10.61 29.79
N PRO A 90 11.16 11.66 30.15
CA PRO A 90 10.05 12.12 29.31
C PRO A 90 10.49 12.56 27.92
N LYS A 91 11.67 13.17 27.78
CA LYS A 91 12.19 13.63 26.48
C LYS A 91 12.36 12.45 25.53
N VAL A 92 13.11 11.42 25.95
CA VAL A 92 13.34 10.25 25.11
C VAL A 92 12.05 9.48 24.83
N LEU A 93 11.11 9.40 25.78
CA LEU A 93 9.82 8.76 25.52
C LEU A 93 8.99 9.53 24.48
N LYS A 94 9.09 10.86 24.41
CA LYS A 94 8.48 11.65 23.33
C LYS A 94 9.15 11.38 21.98
N ASP A 95 10.49 11.31 21.94
CA ASP A 95 11.22 10.99 20.72
C ASP A 95 10.86 9.59 20.19
N VAL A 96 10.74 8.61 21.10
CA VAL A 96 10.27 7.25 20.80
C VAL A 96 8.82 7.24 20.28
N ALA A 97 7.93 8.05 20.87
CA ALA A 97 6.56 8.18 20.38
C ALA A 97 6.52 8.76 18.95
N ALA A 98 7.36 9.75 18.66
CA ALA A 98 7.48 10.33 17.32
C ALA A 98 8.04 9.33 16.29
N GLU A 99 9.06 8.56 16.64
CA GLU A 99 9.59 7.49 15.77
C GLU A 99 8.52 6.40 15.50
N ALA A 100 7.76 6.03 16.53
CA ALA A 100 6.66 5.09 16.41
C ALA A 100 5.51 5.62 15.55
N GLU A 101 5.24 6.92 15.58
CA GLU A 101 4.29 7.59 14.71
C GLU A 101 4.74 7.52 13.24
N LEU A 102 6.00 7.82 12.95
CA LEU A 102 6.56 7.68 11.60
C LEU A 102 6.41 6.24 11.08
N THR A 103 6.73 5.26 11.91
CA THR A 103 6.60 3.84 11.54
C THR A 103 5.15 3.43 11.33
N ALA A 104 4.23 3.90 12.18
CA ALA A 104 2.81 3.64 12.03
C ALA A 104 2.22 4.27 10.76
N ASN A 105 2.69 5.47 10.38
CA ASN A 105 2.25 6.17 9.18
C ASN A 105 2.83 5.53 7.91
N ALA A 106 4.07 5.05 7.95
CA ALA A 106 4.68 4.32 6.84
C ALA A 106 3.94 2.99 6.54
N GLU A 107 3.59 2.22 7.58
CA GLU A 107 2.78 1.00 7.41
C GLU A 107 1.38 1.33 6.85
N ALA A 108 0.75 2.41 7.33
CA ALA A 108 -0.54 2.85 6.80
C ALA A 108 -0.46 3.27 5.33
N ALA A 109 0.61 3.94 4.91
CA ALA A 109 0.85 4.34 3.53
C ALA A 109 1.10 3.14 2.61
N ASP A 110 1.91 2.16 3.06
CA ASP A 110 2.20 0.94 2.30
C ASP A 110 0.95 0.07 2.10
N VAL A 111 0.16 -0.12 3.18
CA VAL A 111 -1.14 -0.81 3.09
C VAL A 111 -2.11 -0.06 2.18
N THR A 112 -2.17 1.27 2.26
CA THR A 112 -3.04 2.07 1.38
C THR A 112 -2.61 1.97 -0.08
N SER A 113 -1.31 2.01 -0.36
CA SER A 113 -0.76 1.85 -1.71
C SER A 113 -1.08 0.47 -2.27
N LYS A 114 -0.87 -0.60 -1.49
CA LYS A 114 -1.17 -1.98 -1.89
C LYS A 114 -2.66 -2.19 -2.15
N ILE A 115 -3.52 -1.68 -1.27
CA ILE A 115 -4.98 -1.74 -1.44
C ILE A 115 -5.38 -0.94 -2.69
N THR A 116 -4.84 0.26 -2.90
CA THR A 116 -5.13 1.09 -4.08
C THR A 116 -4.67 0.39 -5.38
N ALA A 117 -3.49 -0.23 -5.39
CA ALA A 117 -2.97 -0.97 -6.53
C ALA A 117 -3.82 -2.22 -6.83
N GLN A 118 -4.25 -2.96 -5.80
CA GLN A 118 -5.18 -4.09 -5.95
C GLN A 118 -6.54 -3.65 -6.47
N LEU A 119 -7.15 -2.63 -5.88
CA LEU A 119 -8.44 -2.08 -6.33
C LEU A 119 -8.38 -1.48 -7.73
N THR A 120 -7.28 -0.80 -8.08
CA THR A 120 -7.11 -0.26 -9.44
C THR A 120 -6.94 -1.40 -10.43
N GLY A 121 -6.07 -2.39 -10.14
CA GLY A 121 -5.86 -3.57 -10.98
C GLY A 121 -7.13 -4.41 -11.19
N GLU A 122 -7.89 -4.65 -10.12
CA GLU A 122 -9.16 -5.38 -10.17
C GLU A 122 -10.20 -4.61 -10.99
N LYS A 123 -10.36 -3.30 -10.75
CA LYS A 123 -11.30 -2.48 -11.53
C LYS A 123 -10.89 -2.35 -12.99
N THR A 124 -9.60 -2.20 -13.31
CA THR A 124 -9.14 -2.18 -14.70
C THR A 124 -9.36 -3.52 -15.39
N GLY A 125 -9.12 -4.65 -14.70
CA GLY A 125 -9.35 -5.98 -15.27
C GLY A 125 -10.83 -6.26 -15.56
N VAL A 126 -11.73 -5.82 -14.67
CA VAL A 126 -13.19 -5.94 -14.88
C VAL A 126 -13.67 -5.02 -16.01
N ILE A 127 -13.15 -3.80 -16.10
CA ILE A 127 -13.46 -2.87 -17.19
C ILE A 127 -12.97 -3.44 -18.53
N GLU A 128 -11.71 -3.86 -18.62
CA GLU A 128 -11.14 -4.43 -19.84
C GLU A 128 -11.90 -5.70 -20.29
N SER A 129 -12.27 -6.56 -19.34
CA SER A 129 -13.14 -7.73 -19.58
C SER A 129 -14.52 -7.35 -20.14
N GLY A 130 -15.20 -6.37 -19.53
CA GLY A 130 -16.55 -5.95 -19.94
C GLY A 130 -16.58 -5.23 -21.29
N PHE A 131 -15.58 -4.40 -21.59
CA PHE A 131 -15.50 -3.67 -22.86
C PHE A 131 -15.09 -4.57 -24.03
N ASN A 132 -14.14 -5.50 -23.84
CA ASN A 132 -13.74 -6.41 -24.91
C ASN A 132 -14.90 -7.29 -25.40
N SER A 133 -15.71 -7.81 -24.48
CA SER A 133 -16.91 -8.59 -24.84
C SER A 133 -17.91 -7.77 -25.67
N SER A 134 -18.13 -6.52 -25.29
CA SER A 134 -19.06 -5.61 -25.97
C SER A 134 -18.56 -5.22 -27.38
N ILE A 135 -17.27 -4.92 -27.52
CA ILE A 135 -16.66 -4.54 -28.82
C ILE A 135 -16.69 -5.72 -29.80
N THR A 136 -16.45 -6.95 -29.35
CA THR A 136 -16.55 -8.14 -30.21
C THR A 136 -17.96 -8.31 -30.77
N SER A 137 -18.99 -8.09 -29.95
CA SER A 137 -20.40 -8.21 -30.38
C SER A 137 -20.78 -7.17 -31.45
N ILE A 138 -20.32 -5.92 -31.28
CA ILE A 138 -20.59 -4.83 -32.22
C ILE A 138 -19.87 -5.07 -33.56
N ASN A 139 -18.61 -5.51 -33.51
CA ASN A 139 -17.85 -5.80 -34.74
C ASN A 139 -18.45 -6.97 -35.52
N ALA A 140 -18.93 -8.02 -34.84
CA ALA A 140 -19.60 -9.14 -35.50
C ALA A 140 -20.88 -8.71 -36.23
N SER A 141 -21.67 -7.81 -35.63
CA SER A 141 -22.85 -7.20 -36.27
C SER A 141 -22.49 -6.43 -37.55
N ILE A 142 -21.45 -5.60 -37.51
CA ILE A 142 -21.02 -4.80 -38.67
C ILE A 142 -20.57 -5.70 -39.82
N VAL A 143 -19.75 -6.72 -39.53
CA VAL A 143 -19.27 -7.68 -40.54
C VAL A 143 -20.44 -8.42 -41.19
N ALA A 144 -21.45 -8.82 -40.42
CA ALA A 144 -22.64 -9.48 -40.95
C ALA A 144 -23.42 -8.60 -41.95
N ILE A 145 -23.62 -7.31 -41.64
CA ILE A 145 -24.30 -6.36 -42.54
C ILE A 145 -23.51 -6.20 -43.85
N VAL A 146 -22.19 -6.05 -43.76
CA VAL A 146 -21.32 -5.89 -44.95
C VAL A 146 -21.40 -7.11 -45.87
N VAL A 147 -21.42 -8.34 -45.31
CA VAL A 147 -21.56 -9.57 -46.08
C VAL A 147 -22.91 -9.64 -46.81
N ILE A 148 -24.01 -9.27 -46.15
CA ILE A 148 -25.35 -9.24 -46.78
C ILE A 148 -25.37 -8.24 -47.95
N VAL A 149 -24.81 -7.04 -47.76
CA VAL A 149 -24.73 -6.01 -48.80
C VAL A 149 -23.89 -6.49 -49.99
N LEU A 150 -22.74 -7.14 -49.74
CA LEU A 150 -21.90 -7.71 -50.81
C LEU A 150 -22.65 -8.76 -51.64
N ILE A 151 -23.42 -9.65 -51.00
CA ILE A 151 -24.25 -10.64 -51.70
C ILE A 151 -25.29 -9.94 -52.58
N MET A 152 -25.97 -8.91 -52.06
CA MET A 152 -26.94 -8.13 -52.85
C MET A 152 -26.29 -7.47 -54.06
N VAL A 153 -25.08 -6.90 -53.91
CA VAL A 153 -24.33 -6.29 -55.01
C VAL A 153 -23.96 -7.31 -56.08
N ILE A 154 -23.45 -8.50 -55.69
CA ILE A 154 -23.08 -9.55 -56.64
C ILE A 154 -24.30 -10.02 -57.44
N ILE A 155 -25.42 -10.36 -56.75
CA ILE A 155 -26.64 -10.80 -57.42
C ILE A 155 -27.20 -9.68 -58.32
N TYR A 156 -27.20 -8.44 -57.84
CA TYR A 156 -27.62 -7.27 -58.62
C TYR A 156 -26.81 -7.11 -59.90
N LEU A 157 -25.48 -7.23 -59.83
CA LEU A 157 -24.61 -7.14 -60.99
C LEU A 157 -24.91 -8.24 -62.02
N ILE A 158 -25.13 -9.48 -61.57
CA ILE A 158 -25.53 -10.60 -62.45
C ILE A 158 -26.86 -10.29 -63.14
N LEU A 159 -27.87 -9.84 -62.39
CA LEU A 159 -29.19 -9.51 -62.95
C LEU A 159 -29.13 -8.32 -63.92
N ARG A 160 -28.39 -7.27 -63.57
CA ARG A 160 -28.19 -6.08 -64.42
C ARG A 160 -27.49 -6.46 -65.71
N TYR A 161 -26.46 -7.31 -65.62
CA TYR A 161 -25.75 -7.81 -66.79
C TYR A 161 -26.66 -8.63 -67.70
N ARG A 162 -27.48 -9.53 -67.13
CA ARG A 162 -28.48 -10.31 -67.90
C ARG A 162 -29.51 -9.44 -68.61
N ARG A 163 -30.05 -8.40 -67.95
CA ARG A 163 -31.02 -7.48 -68.58
C ARG A 163 -30.41 -6.73 -69.76
N LYS A 164 -29.18 -6.21 -69.62
CA LYS A 164 -28.50 -5.53 -70.72
C LYS A 164 -28.23 -6.45 -71.91
N LYS A 165 -27.85 -7.71 -71.67
CA LYS A 165 -27.65 -8.70 -72.75
C LYS A 165 -28.96 -9.02 -73.50
N LYS A 166 -30.09 -9.12 -72.80
CA LYS A 166 -31.41 -9.32 -73.44
C LYS A 166 -31.78 -8.15 -74.36
N MET A 167 -31.53 -6.91 -73.94
CA MET A 167 -31.85 -5.72 -74.75
C MET A 167 -30.97 -5.60 -76.00
N LYS A 168 -29.67 -5.94 -75.90
CA LYS A 168 -28.77 -5.95 -77.07
C LYS A 168 -29.22 -6.95 -78.14
N LYS A 169 -29.69 -8.15 -77.74
CA LYS A 169 -30.24 -9.13 -78.69
C LYS A 169 -31.51 -8.61 -79.39
N LYS A 170 -32.43 -7.98 -78.65
CA LYS A 170 -33.65 -7.41 -79.24
C LYS A 170 -33.38 -6.37 -80.32
N LEU A 171 -32.38 -5.50 -80.12
CA LEU A 171 -31.97 -4.51 -81.12
C LEU A 171 -31.42 -5.16 -82.41
N GLN A 172 -30.71 -6.28 -82.30
CA GLN A 172 -30.22 -7.00 -83.48
C GLN A 172 -31.35 -7.69 -84.24
N TYR A 173 -32.37 -8.24 -83.56
CA TYR A 173 -33.54 -8.80 -84.22
C TYR A 173 -34.38 -7.76 -84.96
N ILE A 174 -34.56 -6.55 -84.40
CA ILE A 174 -35.28 -5.48 -85.08
C ILE A 174 -34.54 -5.06 -86.36
N LYS A 175 -33.21 -4.97 -86.31
CA LYS A 175 -32.41 -4.62 -87.50
C LYS A 175 -32.44 -5.68 -88.60
N LEU A 176 -32.55 -6.96 -88.27
CA LEU A 176 -32.62 -8.05 -89.26
C LEU A 176 -33.98 -8.19 -89.95
N LEU A 177 -35.03 -7.56 -89.42
CA LEU A 177 -36.39 -7.61 -89.95
C LEU A 177 -36.77 -6.36 -90.78
N ASP A 178 -35.90 -5.35 -90.77
CA ASP A 178 -36.09 -4.06 -91.43
C ASP A 178 -35.33 -3.97 -92.77
N GLU A 179 -34.78 -5.10 -93.22
CA GLU A 179 -34.02 -5.27 -94.47
C GLU A 179 -34.66 -6.32 -95.38
#